data_AF-A0A0S4TJK5-F1
#
_entry.id   AF-A0A0S4TJK5-F1
#
_cell.length_a   1.000
_cell.length_b   1.000
_cell.length_c   1.000
_cell.angle_alpha   90.00
_cell.angle_beta   90.00
_cell.angle_gamma   90.00
#
_symmetry.space_group_name_H-M   'P 1'
#
loop_
_entity.id
_entity.type
_entity.pdbx_description
1 polymer ?
#
loop_
_entity_poly.entity_id
_entity_poly.type
_entity_poly.pdbx_seq_one_letter_code
_entity_poly.pdbx_strand_id
1 'polypeptide(L)'
;MEASRCEFEGDIGSVMEVEEPEQPMVLNIYNVLASANTGVNIDLPWFTENFGNTYYDPQEFPAARADIPDKHTKSVVTVSAFSNGKIQATGGVSVECTKNSLKKIVRKLRSKGFEKAKLLSFEVHNIQAVIDAGFPIDLRVLREIYVFVDYEPERNPGLRIRIPVLYLYNQGCNPEFLQRQLLAHQYGNVNQNKGRLERANNPAFFRNGKIEIVTLTIHFSGKIGMAGGRSVEGLQKVLEYIKPYLIRSRLV
;
A
#
# COMPACT_ATOMS: atom_id res chain seq x y z
N MET A 1 12.10 5.25 -49.66
CA MET A 1 12.36 4.28 -48.58
C MET A 1 11.54 4.74 -47.40
N GLU A 2 10.34 4.18 -47.31
CA GLU A 2 9.34 4.51 -46.30
C GLU A 2 9.75 3.97 -44.93
N ALA A 3 9.74 4.84 -43.92
CA ALA A 3 9.71 4.42 -42.54
C ALA A 3 8.26 4.06 -42.20
N SER A 4 8.01 2.77 -42.02
CA SER A 4 6.74 2.18 -41.63
C SER A 4 6.23 2.79 -40.32
N ARG A 5 5.18 3.60 -40.46
CA ARG A 5 4.34 4.14 -39.39
C ARG A 5 3.59 2.97 -38.75
N CYS A 6 3.88 2.64 -37.50
CA CYS A 6 3.04 1.73 -36.73
C CYS A 6 1.70 2.41 -36.45
N GLU A 7 0.71 2.14 -37.29
CA GLU A 7 -0.69 2.44 -37.02
C GLU A 7 -1.25 1.32 -36.15
N PHE A 8 -1.34 1.59 -34.84
CA PHE A 8 -2.26 0.89 -33.95
C PHE A 8 -3.35 1.89 -33.55
N GLU A 9 -4.23 2.21 -34.50
CA GLU A 9 -5.56 2.74 -34.18
C GLU A 9 -6.45 1.56 -33.78
N GLY A 10 -6.20 1.05 -32.57
CA GLY A 10 -7.11 0.15 -31.88
C GLY A 10 -8.10 0.98 -31.08
N ASP A 11 -9.21 1.33 -31.72
CA ASP A 11 -10.52 1.73 -31.16
C ASP A 11 -10.54 2.03 -29.65
N ILE A 12 -10.12 3.24 -29.28
CA ILE A 12 -10.26 3.81 -27.93
C ILE A 12 -11.50 4.73 -27.96
N GLY A 13 -12.68 4.18 -28.22
CA GLY A 13 -13.76 5.01 -28.76
C GLY A 13 -15.20 4.63 -28.48
N SER A 14 -15.52 3.60 -27.69
CA SER A 14 -16.89 3.45 -27.17
C SER A 14 -16.91 3.86 -25.69
N VAL A 15 -17.18 5.14 -25.43
CA VAL A 15 -17.64 5.58 -24.11
C VAL A 15 -19.06 5.05 -23.95
N MET A 16 -19.19 3.75 -23.67
CA MET A 16 -20.46 3.19 -23.22
C MET A 16 -20.69 3.68 -21.80
N GLU A 17 -21.87 4.27 -21.56
CA GLU A 17 -22.30 4.73 -20.25
C GLU A 17 -22.27 3.55 -19.27
N VAL A 18 -21.26 3.52 -18.40
CA VAL A 18 -21.20 2.57 -17.29
C VAL A 18 -22.13 3.12 -16.21
N GLU A 19 -23.25 2.45 -16.00
CA GLU A 19 -24.20 2.80 -14.95
C GLU A 19 -23.47 2.76 -13.59
N GLU A 20 -23.35 3.92 -12.94
CA GLU A 20 -22.69 4.04 -11.65
C GLU A 20 -23.47 3.24 -10.58
N PRO A 21 -22.77 2.50 -9.70
CA PRO A 21 -23.44 1.75 -8.64
C PRO A 21 -24.19 2.70 -7.69
N GLU A 22 -25.34 2.25 -7.18
CA GLU A 22 -26.15 2.99 -6.20
C GLU A 22 -25.34 3.39 -4.95
N GLN A 23 -24.40 2.53 -4.54
CA GLN A 23 -23.48 2.83 -3.45
C GLN A 23 -22.07 3.19 -3.96
N PRO A 24 -21.44 4.24 -3.39
CA PRO A 24 -20.08 4.58 -3.75
C PRO A 24 -19.10 3.54 -3.21
N MET A 25 -18.12 3.18 -4.04
CA MET A 25 -16.98 2.39 -3.59
C MET A 25 -16.05 3.26 -2.74
N VAL A 26 -16.17 3.13 -1.41
CA VAL A 26 -15.38 3.88 -0.44
C VAL A 26 -14.16 3.09 0.01
N LEU A 27 -12.99 3.72 -0.03
CA LEU A 27 -11.75 3.18 0.50
C LEU A 27 -11.75 3.24 2.04
N ASN A 28 -11.93 2.11 2.70
CA ASN A 28 -11.84 2.01 4.16
C ASN A 28 -10.46 1.50 4.57
N ILE A 29 -9.66 2.32 5.26
CA ILE A 29 -8.34 1.91 5.74
C ILE A 29 -8.50 1.08 7.01
N TYR A 30 -7.92 -0.13 7.01
CA TYR A 30 -7.97 -1.05 8.15
C TYR A 30 -6.68 -1.06 8.95
N ASN A 31 -5.55 -0.89 8.29
CA ASN A 31 -4.25 -0.96 8.95
C ASN A 31 -3.20 -0.13 8.20
N VAL A 32 -2.33 0.52 8.97
CA VAL A 32 -1.19 1.26 8.48
C VAL A 32 0.06 0.79 9.22
N LEU A 33 1.04 0.34 8.45
CA LEU A 33 2.39 0.06 8.93
C LEU A 33 3.29 1.26 8.62
N ALA A 34 3.85 1.86 9.65
CA ALA A 34 4.76 2.99 9.52
C ALA A 34 5.97 2.85 10.44
N SER A 35 7.03 3.60 10.17
CA SER A 35 8.19 3.71 11.06
C SER A 35 8.67 5.13 11.19
N ALA A 36 9.42 5.39 12.25
CA ALA A 36 10.20 6.60 12.46
C ALA A 36 11.46 6.27 13.24
N ASN A 37 12.34 7.25 13.43
CA ASN A 37 13.46 7.18 14.35
C ASN A 37 13.30 8.26 15.43
N THR A 38 13.58 7.91 16.68
CA THR A 38 13.48 8.83 17.83
C THR A 38 14.68 9.78 17.94
N GLY A 39 15.78 9.51 17.23
CA GLY A 39 17.04 10.24 17.31
C GLY A 39 17.86 9.93 18.57
N VAL A 40 17.43 8.98 19.39
CA VAL A 40 18.10 8.58 20.63
C VAL A 40 18.07 7.06 20.78
N ASN A 41 19.13 6.48 21.33
CA ASN A 41 19.11 5.06 21.70
C ASN A 41 18.16 4.81 22.86
N ILE A 42 17.57 3.63 22.88
CA ILE A 42 16.56 3.23 23.86
C ILE A 42 17.06 1.97 24.58
N ASP A 43 17.16 2.05 25.90
CA ASP A 43 17.33 0.87 26.73
C ASP A 43 15.97 0.17 26.87
N LEU A 44 15.85 -1.06 26.34
CA LEU A 44 14.57 -1.76 26.17
C LEU A 44 13.97 -2.28 27.50
N PRO A 45 14.76 -2.88 28.42
CA PRO A 45 14.33 -3.11 29.80
C PRO A 45 13.81 -1.84 30.47
N TRP A 46 14.60 -0.76 30.48
CA TRP A 46 14.20 0.51 31.07
C TRP A 46 12.91 1.06 30.43
N PHE A 47 12.78 0.97 29.10
CA PHE A 47 11.60 1.40 28.38
C PHE A 47 10.36 0.65 28.88
N THR A 48 10.45 -0.66 29.04
CA THR A 48 9.33 -1.52 29.47
C THR A 48 8.89 -1.21 30.90
N GLU A 49 9.82 -0.91 31.80
CA GLU A 49 9.49 -0.51 33.17
C GLU A 49 8.82 0.87 33.26
N ASN A 50 9.13 1.77 32.30
CA ASN A 50 8.71 3.17 32.36
C ASN A 50 7.54 3.53 31.45
N PHE A 51 7.22 2.69 30.47
CA PHE A 51 6.24 3.02 29.43
C PHE A 51 4.84 2.46 29.67
N GLY A 52 4.66 1.43 30.51
CA GLY A 52 3.35 0.88 30.87
C GLY A 52 2.59 0.29 29.66
N ASN A 53 1.83 -0.78 29.84
CA ASN A 53 1.25 -1.55 28.72
C ASN A 53 2.32 -1.90 27.67
N THR A 54 3.49 -2.31 28.16
CA THR A 54 4.65 -2.66 27.37
C THR A 54 5.10 -4.07 27.68
N TYR A 55 5.62 -4.75 26.67
CA TYR A 55 6.15 -6.11 26.78
C TYR A 55 7.46 -6.22 26.01
N TYR A 56 8.47 -6.86 26.61
CA TYR A 56 9.76 -7.10 25.98
C TYR A 56 10.29 -8.45 26.41
N ASP A 57 10.48 -9.34 25.44
CA ASP A 57 11.22 -10.59 25.58
C ASP A 57 12.23 -10.69 24.43
N PRO A 58 13.55 -10.56 24.68
CA PRO A 58 14.57 -10.62 23.65
C PRO A 58 14.69 -11.99 22.97
N GLN A 59 14.20 -13.07 23.58
CA GLN A 59 14.19 -14.39 22.97
C GLN A 59 13.09 -14.52 21.91
N GLU A 60 11.97 -13.83 22.09
CA GLU A 60 10.87 -13.83 21.12
C GLU A 60 11.04 -12.76 20.02
N PHE A 61 11.42 -11.54 20.40
CA PHE A 61 11.47 -10.41 19.46
C PHE A 61 12.45 -9.31 19.89
N PRO A 62 13.30 -8.78 18.99
CA PRO A 62 14.36 -7.82 19.34
C PRO A 62 13.88 -6.38 19.57
N ALA A 63 12.61 -6.19 19.96
CA ALA A 63 12.02 -4.88 20.20
C ALA A 63 10.99 -4.92 21.33
N ALA A 64 10.94 -3.86 22.14
CA ALA A 64 9.90 -3.70 23.13
C ALA A 64 8.59 -3.26 22.44
N ARG A 65 7.48 -3.95 22.74
CA ARG A 65 6.15 -3.62 22.24
C ARG A 65 5.44 -2.72 23.24
N ALA A 66 4.69 -1.74 22.73
CA ALA A 66 3.87 -0.83 23.50
C ALA A 66 2.52 -0.61 22.80
N ASP A 67 1.42 -0.88 23.49
CA ASP A 67 0.09 -0.68 22.95
C ASP A 67 -0.44 0.70 23.31
N ILE A 68 -0.75 1.49 22.27
CA ILE A 68 -1.14 2.89 22.40
C ILE A 68 -2.60 3.04 21.98
N PRO A 69 -3.52 3.27 22.93
CA PRO A 69 -4.91 3.55 22.61
C PRO A 69 -5.04 4.89 21.89
N ASP A 70 -5.88 4.93 20.87
CA ASP A 70 -6.31 6.15 20.22
C ASP A 70 -7.80 6.41 20.49
N LYS A 71 -8.09 7.47 21.24
CA LYS A 71 -9.46 7.79 21.68
C LYS A 71 -10.36 8.24 20.53
N HIS A 72 -9.79 8.83 19.47
CA HIS A 72 -10.57 9.36 18.34
C HIS A 72 -11.07 8.23 17.45
N THR A 73 -10.20 7.27 17.17
CA THR A 73 -10.51 6.13 16.28
C THR A 73 -11.00 4.89 17.05
N LYS A 74 -10.93 4.89 18.39
CA LYS A 74 -11.17 3.71 19.24
C LYS A 74 -10.31 2.50 18.87
N SER A 75 -9.18 2.74 18.18
CA SER A 75 -8.22 1.70 17.78
C SER A 75 -7.04 1.64 18.77
N VAL A 76 -6.32 0.52 18.74
CA VAL A 76 -5.07 0.34 19.48
C VAL A 76 -3.94 0.22 18.46
N VAL A 77 -2.93 1.07 18.60
CA VAL A 77 -1.73 1.05 17.76
C VAL A 77 -0.60 0.39 18.54
N THR A 78 -0.14 -0.76 18.08
CA THR A 78 1.03 -1.44 18.64
C THR A 78 2.29 -0.81 18.07
N VAL A 79 3.17 -0.32 18.95
CA VAL A 79 4.46 0.25 18.61
C VAL A 79 5.57 -0.68 19.06
N SER A 80 6.44 -1.09 18.14
CA SER A 80 7.70 -1.79 18.43
C SER A 80 8.86 -0.78 18.48
N ALA A 81 9.54 -0.68 19.61
CA ALA A 81 10.71 0.16 19.84
C ALA A 81 11.99 -0.68 19.86
N PHE A 82 12.96 -0.27 19.05
CA PHE A 82 14.26 -0.94 18.91
C PHE A 82 15.34 -0.15 19.65
N SER A 83 16.40 -0.83 20.09
CA SER A 83 17.46 -0.24 20.91
C SER A 83 18.21 0.91 20.21
N ASN A 84 18.26 0.90 18.88
CA ASN A 84 18.85 1.96 18.05
C ASN A 84 17.94 3.19 17.85
N GLY A 85 16.82 3.29 18.59
CA GLY A 85 15.88 4.41 18.47
C GLY A 85 14.89 4.30 17.31
N LYS A 86 14.96 3.26 16.48
CA LYS A 86 13.91 3.01 15.49
C LYS A 86 12.62 2.63 16.22
N ILE A 87 11.50 3.16 15.75
CA ILE A 87 10.15 2.80 16.20
C ILE A 87 9.29 2.43 15.00
N GLN A 88 8.52 1.36 15.11
CA GLN A 88 7.58 0.88 14.09
C GLN A 88 6.18 0.79 14.70
N ALA A 89 5.16 1.20 13.96
CA ALA A 89 3.77 1.16 14.39
C ALA A 89 2.91 0.37 13.42
N THR A 90 1.98 -0.43 13.94
CA THR A 90 0.94 -1.18 13.22
C THR A 90 -0.37 -1.14 13.98
N GLY A 91 -1.49 -1.46 13.31
CA GLY A 91 -2.84 -1.49 13.90
C GLY A 91 -3.59 -0.16 13.82
N GLY A 92 -2.96 0.90 13.33
CA GLY A 92 -3.63 2.18 13.12
C GLY A 92 -4.54 2.17 11.89
N VAL A 93 -5.77 2.66 12.04
CA VAL A 93 -6.78 2.77 10.96
C VAL A 93 -6.61 4.01 10.08
N SER A 94 -5.58 4.81 10.32
CA SER A 94 -5.22 5.95 9.47
C SER A 94 -3.75 6.31 9.63
N VAL A 95 -3.19 6.99 8.61
CA VAL A 95 -1.81 7.48 8.65
C VAL A 95 -1.61 8.47 9.80
N GLU A 96 -2.59 9.34 10.04
CA GLU A 96 -2.51 10.35 11.09
C GLU A 96 -2.61 9.74 12.49
N CYS A 97 -3.51 8.77 12.72
CA CYS A 97 -3.58 8.01 13.98
C CYS A 97 -2.22 7.34 14.28
N THR A 98 -1.69 6.62 13.30
CA THR A 98 -0.40 5.91 13.41
C THR A 98 0.74 6.86 13.72
N LYS A 99 0.82 7.98 13.01
CA LYS A 99 1.81 9.04 13.25
C LYS A 99 1.67 9.63 14.64
N ASN A 100 0.45 9.87 15.11
CA ASN A 100 0.20 10.42 16.44
C ASN A 100 0.57 9.45 17.56
N SER A 101 0.38 8.15 17.38
CA SER A 101 0.87 7.11 18.30
C SER A 101 2.39 7.12 18.41
N LEU A 102 3.12 7.22 17.30
CA LEU A 102 4.59 7.39 17.34
C LEU A 102 5.00 8.71 18.03
N LYS A 103 4.28 9.81 17.79
CA LYS A 103 4.52 11.08 18.51
C LYS A 103 4.28 10.92 20.02
N LYS A 104 3.30 10.12 20.47
CA LYS A 104 3.06 9.86 21.90
C LYS A 104 4.29 9.19 22.55
N ILE A 105 4.93 8.22 21.88
CA ILE A 105 6.19 7.63 22.35
C ILE A 105 7.29 8.69 22.50
N VAL A 106 7.52 9.51 21.47
CA VAL A 106 8.55 10.56 21.51
C VAL A 106 8.29 11.56 22.65
N ARG A 107 7.03 11.97 22.87
CA ARG A 107 6.67 12.87 23.98
C ARG A 107 6.94 12.21 25.34
N LYS A 108 6.61 10.94 25.49
CA LYS A 108 6.86 10.20 26.74
C LYS A 108 8.35 10.01 26.99
N LEU A 109 9.15 9.73 25.96
CA LEU A 109 10.62 9.71 26.05
C LEU A 109 11.17 11.04 26.57
N ARG A 110 10.73 12.17 26.00
CA ARG A 110 11.13 13.51 26.47
C ARG A 110 10.78 13.73 27.94
N SER A 111 9.58 13.35 28.37
CA SER A 111 9.16 13.49 29.77
C SER A 111 9.99 12.67 30.76
N LYS A 112 10.76 11.69 30.26
CA LYS A 112 11.62 10.78 31.03
C LYS A 112 13.12 11.09 30.88
N GLY A 113 13.47 12.29 30.41
CA GLY A 113 14.86 12.76 30.33
C GLY A 113 15.52 12.67 28.95
N PHE A 114 14.84 12.12 27.94
CA PHE A 114 15.35 12.07 26.56
C PHE A 114 14.98 13.34 25.79
N GLU A 115 15.44 14.51 26.25
CA GLU A 115 15.05 15.83 25.71
C GLU A 115 15.30 15.96 24.20
N LYS A 116 16.35 15.32 23.69
CA LYS A 116 16.73 15.33 22.27
C LYS A 116 15.83 14.47 21.39
N ALA A 117 14.97 13.62 21.95
CA ALA A 117 14.12 12.72 21.18
C ALA A 117 13.22 13.51 20.22
N LYS A 118 13.13 13.12 18.95
CA LYS A 118 12.30 13.76 17.92
C LYS A 118 11.68 12.67 17.05
N LEU A 119 10.57 12.97 16.38
CA LEU A 119 10.03 12.05 15.37
C LEU A 119 10.73 12.33 14.04
N LEU A 120 11.78 11.57 13.74
CA LEU A 120 12.59 11.71 12.52
C LEU A 120 12.21 10.65 11.50
N SER A 121 12.43 10.95 10.21
CA SER A 121 12.32 9.99 9.10
C SER A 121 11.02 9.16 9.11
N PHE A 122 9.88 9.83 9.35
CA PHE A 122 8.58 9.15 9.33
C PHE A 122 8.26 8.63 7.92
N GLU A 123 8.05 7.33 7.81
CA GLU A 123 7.81 6.62 6.56
C GLU A 123 6.63 5.65 6.73
N VAL A 124 5.72 5.66 5.75
CA VAL A 124 4.64 4.67 5.64
C VAL A 124 5.13 3.56 4.72
N HIS A 125 5.09 2.33 5.22
CA HIS A 125 5.58 1.14 4.52
C HIS A 125 4.48 0.38 3.82
N ASN A 126 3.29 0.36 4.42
CA ASN A 126 2.13 -0.35 3.90
C ASN A 126 0.84 0.26 4.46
N ILE A 127 -0.19 0.29 3.62
CA ILE A 127 -1.57 0.61 3.97
C ILE A 127 -2.42 -0.56 3.46
N GLN A 128 -3.23 -1.11 4.35
CA GLN A 128 -4.23 -2.11 4.05
C GLN A 128 -5.60 -1.44 4.08
N ALA A 129 -6.39 -1.65 3.04
CA ALA A 129 -7.73 -1.11 2.91
C ALA A 129 -8.70 -2.18 2.41
N VAL A 130 -9.99 -1.97 2.66
CA VAL A 130 -11.07 -2.78 2.09
C VAL A 130 -12.09 -1.86 1.47
N ILE A 131 -12.66 -2.30 0.36
CA ILE A 131 -13.74 -1.64 -0.36
C ILE A 131 -14.88 -2.65 -0.49
N ASP A 132 -16.10 -2.12 -0.51
CA ASP A 132 -17.29 -2.86 -0.85
C ASP A 132 -17.86 -2.32 -2.16
N ALA A 133 -17.89 -3.17 -3.19
CA ALA A 133 -18.49 -2.83 -4.48
C ALA A 133 -20.02 -2.67 -4.37
N GLY A 134 -20.67 -3.38 -3.43
CA GLY A 134 -22.12 -3.36 -3.27
C GLY A 134 -22.90 -4.31 -4.15
N PHE A 135 -22.20 -5.07 -4.99
CA PHE A 135 -22.78 -6.04 -5.88
C PHE A 135 -21.84 -7.24 -6.04
N PRO A 136 -22.36 -8.44 -6.32
CA PRO A 136 -21.53 -9.58 -6.64
C PRO A 136 -20.75 -9.37 -7.94
N ILE A 137 -19.51 -9.84 -7.96
CA ILE A 137 -18.60 -9.71 -9.09
C ILE A 137 -18.36 -11.10 -9.71
N ASP A 138 -18.66 -11.26 -11.01
CA ASP A 138 -18.26 -12.46 -11.74
C ASP A 138 -16.74 -12.42 -12.02
N LEU A 139 -16.00 -13.17 -11.21
CA LEU A 139 -14.54 -13.24 -11.29
C LEU A 139 -14.04 -13.84 -12.62
N ARG A 140 -14.87 -14.63 -13.33
CA ARG A 140 -14.50 -15.18 -14.64
C ARG A 140 -14.55 -14.10 -15.70
N VAL A 141 -15.63 -13.31 -15.71
CA VAL A 141 -15.74 -12.13 -16.59
C VAL A 141 -14.62 -11.15 -16.30
N LEU A 142 -14.35 -10.86 -15.02
CA LEU A 142 -13.25 -9.96 -14.63
C LEU A 142 -11.88 -10.45 -15.14
N ARG A 143 -11.63 -11.76 -15.08
CA ARG A 143 -10.42 -12.38 -15.62
C ARG A 143 -10.31 -12.24 -17.14
N GLU A 144 -11.42 -12.30 -17.87
CA GLU A 144 -11.42 -12.16 -19.34
C GLU A 144 -11.18 -10.72 -19.77
N ILE A 145 -11.74 -9.74 -19.06
CA ILE A 145 -11.62 -8.31 -19.40
C ILE A 145 -10.36 -7.65 -18.85
N TYR A 146 -9.59 -8.33 -17.98
CA TYR A 146 -8.35 -7.82 -17.41
C TYR A 146 -7.20 -8.81 -17.58
N VAL A 147 -6.14 -8.39 -18.27
CA VAL A 147 -5.10 -9.28 -18.80
C VAL A 147 -4.19 -9.92 -17.73
N PHE A 148 -4.02 -9.27 -16.57
CA PHE A 148 -3.04 -9.70 -15.54
C PHE A 148 -3.71 -10.05 -14.21
N VAL A 149 -4.44 -11.15 -14.26
CA VAL A 149 -5.16 -11.71 -13.13
C VAL A 149 -4.54 -13.03 -12.68
N ASP A 150 -4.23 -13.13 -11.39
CA ASP A 150 -3.94 -14.41 -10.72
C ASP A 150 -5.25 -14.93 -10.10
N TYR A 151 -5.90 -15.88 -10.76
CA TYR A 151 -7.13 -16.52 -10.26
C TYR A 151 -7.01 -18.04 -10.25
N GLU A 152 -6.82 -18.60 -9.06
CA GLU A 152 -6.72 -20.03 -8.78
C GLU A 152 -7.74 -20.38 -7.68
N PRO A 153 -9.05 -20.54 -8.00
CA PRO A 153 -10.11 -20.66 -6.99
C PRO A 153 -9.91 -21.82 -6.01
N GLU A 154 -9.30 -22.91 -6.46
CA GLU A 154 -8.95 -24.09 -5.63
C GLU A 154 -7.92 -23.76 -4.53
N ARG A 155 -7.10 -22.73 -4.75
CA ARG A 155 -6.05 -22.32 -3.82
C ARG A 155 -6.44 -21.06 -3.05
N ASN A 156 -7.09 -20.12 -3.71
CA ASN A 156 -7.59 -18.89 -3.12
C ASN A 156 -8.89 -18.48 -3.82
N PRO A 157 -10.01 -18.36 -3.10
CA PRO A 157 -11.30 -18.00 -3.70
C PRO A 157 -11.34 -16.56 -4.26
N GLY A 158 -10.39 -15.71 -3.87
CA GLY A 158 -10.26 -14.35 -4.36
C GLY A 158 -9.36 -14.24 -5.59
N LEU A 159 -9.82 -13.45 -6.55
CA LEU A 159 -9.07 -13.04 -7.73
C LEU A 159 -8.04 -11.98 -7.34
N ARG A 160 -6.76 -12.15 -7.70
CA ARG A 160 -5.70 -11.19 -7.38
C ARG A 160 -5.24 -10.39 -8.59
N ILE A 161 -5.05 -9.08 -8.39
CA ILE A 161 -4.51 -8.14 -9.38
C ILE A 161 -3.39 -7.34 -8.72
N ARG A 162 -2.28 -7.11 -9.43
CA ARG A 162 -1.16 -6.29 -8.95
C ARG A 162 -0.97 -5.08 -9.86
N ILE A 163 -1.17 -3.88 -9.32
CA ILE A 163 -1.11 -2.61 -10.07
C ILE A 163 0.00 -1.73 -9.51
N PRO A 164 1.08 -1.51 -10.26
CA PRO A 164 2.09 -0.51 -9.95
C PRO A 164 1.53 0.90 -10.10
N VAL A 165 1.53 1.67 -9.00
CA VAL A 165 0.90 3.00 -8.92
C VAL A 165 1.52 3.98 -9.91
N LEU A 166 2.82 3.84 -10.20
CA LEU A 166 3.55 4.68 -11.15
C LEU A 166 2.87 4.75 -12.53
N TYR A 167 2.23 3.66 -12.97
CA TYR A 167 1.62 3.59 -14.30
C TYR A 167 0.42 4.53 -14.44
N LEU A 168 -0.26 4.80 -13.33
CA LEU A 168 -1.46 5.62 -13.30
C LEU A 168 -1.18 7.13 -13.44
N TYR A 169 0.08 7.55 -13.31
CA TYR A 169 0.50 8.94 -13.44
C TYR A 169 1.18 9.25 -14.77
N ASN A 170 1.55 8.24 -15.55
CA ASN A 170 2.25 8.42 -16.83
C ASN A 170 1.65 7.53 -17.92
N GLN A 171 0.73 8.09 -18.71
CA GLN A 171 0.01 7.38 -19.77
C GLN A 171 0.91 6.90 -20.93
N GLY A 172 2.16 7.37 -21.03
CA GLY A 172 3.15 6.83 -21.99
C GLY A 172 3.65 5.43 -21.61
N CYS A 173 3.31 4.94 -20.42
CA CYS A 173 3.59 3.61 -19.95
C CYS A 173 2.33 2.76 -20.06
N ASN A 174 2.07 2.14 -21.21
CA ASN A 174 1.02 1.13 -21.32
C ASN A 174 1.22 0.10 -20.17
N PRO A 175 0.20 -0.14 -19.32
CA PRO A 175 0.31 -1.05 -18.17
C PRO A 175 0.72 -2.47 -18.59
N GLU A 176 0.38 -2.90 -19.80
CA GLU A 176 0.83 -4.19 -20.36
C GLU A 176 2.34 -4.21 -20.68
N PHE A 177 2.89 -3.08 -21.14
CA PHE A 177 4.27 -2.97 -21.62
C PHE A 177 5.28 -2.80 -20.46
N LEU A 178 4.97 -1.94 -19.48
CA LEU A 178 5.88 -1.71 -18.34
C LEU A 178 5.86 -2.86 -17.33
N GLN A 179 4.73 -3.56 -17.17
CA GLN A 179 4.63 -4.66 -16.21
C GLN A 179 5.36 -5.91 -16.69
N ARG A 180 5.41 -6.20 -18.01
CA ARG A 180 6.36 -7.18 -18.57
C ARG A 180 7.80 -6.82 -18.21
N GLN A 181 8.16 -5.54 -18.33
CA GLN A 181 9.53 -5.09 -18.03
C GLN A 181 9.84 -5.18 -16.53
N LEU A 182 8.90 -4.82 -15.66
CA LEU A 182 9.10 -4.79 -14.20
C LEU A 182 8.96 -6.17 -13.53
N LEU A 183 8.09 -7.05 -14.04
CA LEU A 183 8.07 -8.46 -13.65
C LEU A 183 9.36 -9.15 -14.13
N ALA A 184 9.85 -8.84 -15.33
CA ALA A 184 11.17 -9.30 -15.77
C ALA A 184 12.32 -8.79 -14.86
N HIS A 185 12.18 -7.62 -14.23
CA HIS A 185 13.15 -7.13 -13.22
C HIS A 185 12.98 -7.79 -11.84
N GLN A 186 11.76 -8.22 -11.47
CA GLN A 186 11.54 -8.98 -10.23
C GLN A 186 12.00 -10.45 -10.34
N TYR A 187 12.05 -11.00 -11.55
CA TYR A 187 12.34 -12.42 -11.81
C TYR A 187 13.59 -12.68 -12.68
N GLY A 188 14.35 -11.65 -13.09
CA GLY A 188 15.49 -11.78 -14.01
C GLY A 188 16.72 -10.96 -13.62
N ASN A 189 17.90 -11.54 -13.81
CA ASN A 189 19.20 -10.93 -13.53
C ASN A 189 19.38 -9.59 -14.25
N VAL A 190 19.75 -8.59 -13.46
CA VAL A 190 20.04 -7.20 -13.85
C VAL A 190 21.25 -7.18 -14.78
N ASN A 191 21.18 -6.49 -15.93
CA ASN A 191 22.30 -5.67 -16.44
C ASN A 191 22.11 -4.87 -17.74
N GLN A 192 20.95 -4.79 -18.40
CA GLN A 192 20.89 -4.10 -19.72
C GLN A 192 19.97 -2.88 -19.87
N ASN A 193 19.08 -2.54 -18.94
CA ASN A 193 18.07 -1.49 -19.17
C ASN A 193 18.04 -0.33 -18.17
N LYS A 194 19.16 -0.07 -17.47
CA LYS A 194 19.26 1.02 -16.47
C LYS A 194 19.09 2.41 -17.09
N GLY A 195 19.53 2.62 -18.33
CA GLY A 195 19.62 3.95 -18.96
C GLY A 195 18.30 4.56 -19.46
N ARG A 196 17.19 3.81 -19.54
CA ARG A 196 15.93 4.32 -20.14
C ARG A 196 14.90 4.77 -19.10
N LEU A 197 14.94 4.23 -17.88
CA LEU A 197 14.04 4.62 -16.78
C LEU A 197 14.51 5.92 -16.09
N GLU A 198 15.81 6.21 -16.11
CA GLU A 198 16.42 7.40 -15.48
C GLU A 198 16.04 8.73 -16.16
N ARG A 199 15.42 8.72 -17.34
CA ARG A 199 14.93 9.94 -18.02
C ARG A 199 13.57 10.42 -17.51
N ALA A 200 12.86 9.63 -16.70
CA ALA A 200 11.64 10.06 -16.01
C ALA A 200 12.01 10.55 -14.59
N ASN A 201 12.87 11.56 -14.51
CA ASN A 201 13.28 12.18 -13.24
C ASN A 201 12.15 13.04 -12.66
N ASN A 202 11.18 12.39 -12.02
CA ASN A 202 10.28 13.07 -11.11
C ASN A 202 10.45 12.47 -9.68
N PRO A 203 10.98 13.25 -8.71
CA PRO A 203 11.38 12.75 -7.40
C PRO A 203 10.22 12.32 -6.49
N ALA A 204 8.97 12.59 -6.87
CA ALA A 204 7.78 12.17 -6.10
C ALA A 204 7.50 10.66 -6.17
N PHE A 205 8.10 9.94 -7.12
CA PHE A 205 7.66 8.58 -7.50
C PHE A 205 8.54 7.44 -6.96
N PHE A 206 9.77 7.76 -6.57
CA PHE A 206 10.71 6.81 -5.99
C PHE A 206 10.91 7.14 -4.52
N ARG A 207 10.09 6.58 -3.63
CA ARG A 207 10.44 6.57 -2.21
C ARG A 207 11.43 5.44 -1.96
N ASN A 208 12.70 5.78 -1.75
CA ASN A 208 13.82 4.83 -1.59
C ASN A 208 14.05 3.88 -2.78
N GLY A 209 13.72 4.30 -4.02
CA GLY A 209 13.97 3.51 -5.23
C GLY A 209 13.05 2.28 -5.43
N LYS A 210 12.05 2.07 -4.57
CA LYS A 210 11.09 0.96 -4.69
C LYS A 210 9.76 1.44 -5.24
N ILE A 211 9.31 0.83 -6.34
CA ILE A 211 8.00 1.06 -6.94
C ILE A 211 6.90 0.67 -5.94
N GLU A 212 5.88 1.52 -5.82
CA GLU A 212 4.66 1.22 -5.07
C GLU A 212 3.77 0.32 -5.92
N ILE A 213 3.48 -0.88 -5.42
CA ILE A 213 2.62 -1.87 -6.09
C ILE A 213 1.48 -2.18 -5.15
N VAL A 214 0.27 -1.90 -5.61
CA VAL A 214 -0.96 -2.23 -4.91
C VAL A 214 -1.47 -3.58 -5.39
N THR A 215 -1.67 -4.50 -4.46
CA THR A 215 -2.30 -5.79 -4.72
C THR A 215 -3.76 -5.71 -4.30
N LEU A 216 -4.65 -5.97 -5.24
CA LEU A 216 -6.07 -6.15 -5.00
C LEU A 216 -6.38 -7.63 -4.86
N THR A 217 -7.23 -7.97 -3.90
CA THR A 217 -7.85 -9.28 -3.75
C THR A 217 -9.36 -9.08 -3.83
N ILE A 218 -9.97 -9.55 -4.90
CA ILE A 218 -11.37 -9.32 -5.26
C ILE A 218 -12.13 -10.62 -5.05
N HIS A 219 -13.19 -10.57 -4.25
CA HIS A 219 -14.05 -11.72 -3.99
C HIS A 219 -15.37 -11.61 -4.74
N PHE A 220 -15.99 -12.77 -5.01
CA PHE A 220 -17.31 -12.85 -5.64
C PHE A 220 -18.37 -11.99 -4.93
N SER A 221 -18.26 -11.85 -3.60
CA SER A 221 -19.18 -11.04 -2.79
C SER A 221 -19.11 -9.53 -3.03
N GLY A 222 -18.19 -9.05 -3.87
CA GLY A 222 -17.95 -7.62 -4.06
C GLY A 222 -17.02 -7.00 -3.01
N LYS A 223 -16.55 -7.78 -2.03
CA LYS A 223 -15.53 -7.34 -1.08
C LYS A 223 -14.16 -7.36 -1.75
N ILE A 224 -13.44 -6.24 -1.62
CA ILE A 224 -12.14 -6.03 -2.26
C ILE A 224 -11.13 -5.61 -1.21
N GLY A 225 -10.09 -6.41 -1.01
CA GLY A 225 -8.94 -6.04 -0.19
C GLY A 225 -7.87 -5.36 -1.03
N MET A 226 -7.23 -4.31 -0.51
CA MET A 226 -6.07 -3.65 -1.11
C MET A 226 -4.91 -3.64 -0.11
N ALA A 227 -3.72 -4.01 -0.57
CA ALA A 227 -2.48 -3.99 0.23
C ALA A 227 -1.27 -3.59 -0.62
N GLY A 228 -0.18 -3.20 0.01
CA GLY A 228 1.07 -2.80 -0.65
C GLY A 228 1.17 -1.33 -1.00
N GLY A 229 0.08 -0.57 -0.84
CA GLY A 229 0.06 0.88 -0.99
C GLY A 229 0.88 1.57 0.11
N ARG A 230 1.53 2.69 -0.23
CA ARG A 230 2.30 3.53 0.70
C ARG A 230 1.68 4.91 0.88
N SER A 231 0.68 5.24 0.06
CA SER A 231 -0.08 6.49 0.12
C SER A 231 -1.57 6.22 -0.06
N VAL A 232 -2.40 7.04 0.59
CA VAL A 232 -3.86 6.97 0.42
C VAL A 232 -4.24 7.39 -1.00
N GLU A 233 -3.56 8.39 -1.56
CA GLU A 233 -3.74 8.83 -2.95
C GLU A 233 -3.42 7.70 -3.95
N GLY A 234 -2.33 6.95 -3.74
CA GLY A 234 -1.98 5.80 -4.59
C GLY A 234 -3.06 4.72 -4.58
N LEU A 235 -3.62 4.39 -3.41
CA LEU A 235 -4.74 3.47 -3.31
C LEU A 235 -5.99 3.99 -4.02
N GLN A 236 -6.31 5.28 -3.84
CA GLN A 236 -7.46 5.92 -4.47
C GLN A 236 -7.37 5.89 -6.00
N LYS A 237 -6.21 6.19 -6.58
CA LYS A 237 -6.01 6.10 -8.02
C LYS A 237 -6.15 4.69 -8.56
N VAL A 238 -5.67 3.70 -7.80
CA VAL A 238 -5.84 2.29 -8.18
C VAL A 238 -7.32 1.90 -8.18
N LEU A 239 -8.10 2.38 -7.20
CA LEU A 239 -9.54 2.18 -7.16
C LEU A 239 -10.24 2.84 -8.36
N GLU A 240 -9.92 4.10 -8.66
CA GLU A 240 -10.48 4.82 -9.82
C GLU A 240 -10.16 4.11 -11.13
N TYR A 241 -8.94 3.58 -11.26
CA TYR A 241 -8.52 2.83 -12.44
C TYR A 241 -9.26 1.50 -12.61
N ILE A 242 -9.44 0.73 -11.54
CA ILE A 242 -10.05 -0.61 -11.64
C ILE A 242 -11.59 -0.56 -11.62
N LYS A 243 -12.19 0.53 -11.12
CA LYS A 243 -13.63 0.72 -10.98
C LYS A 243 -14.45 0.36 -12.23
N PRO A 244 -14.10 0.81 -13.46
CA PRO A 244 -14.86 0.45 -14.66
C PRO A 244 -14.88 -1.06 -14.93
N TYR A 245 -13.77 -1.76 -14.66
CA TYR A 245 -13.68 -3.22 -14.82
C TYR A 245 -14.57 -3.94 -13.80
N LEU A 246 -14.56 -3.48 -12.54
CA LEU A 246 -15.41 -4.05 -11.49
C LEU A 246 -16.89 -3.95 -11.87
N ILE A 247 -17.34 -2.77 -12.33
CA ILE A 247 -18.74 -2.55 -12.72
C ILE A 247 -19.11 -3.41 -13.95
N ARG A 248 -18.24 -3.50 -14.95
CA ARG A 248 -18.45 -4.36 -16.13
C ARG A 248 -18.53 -5.85 -15.79
N SER A 249 -17.90 -6.27 -14.70
CA SER A 249 -17.95 -7.64 -14.19
C SER A 249 -19.06 -7.87 -13.15
N ARG A 250 -19.99 -6.92 -12.97
CA ARG A 250 -21.17 -7.10 -12.11
C ARG A 250 -21.96 -8.32 -12.57
N LEU A 251 -22.25 -9.24 -11.65
CA LEU A 251 -23.13 -10.37 -11.94
C LEU A 251 -24.56 -9.84 -12.08
N VAL A 252 -25.18 -10.10 -13.24
CA VAL A 252 -26.59 -9.79 -13.56
C VAL A 252 -27.47 -10.97 -13.19
#